data_AF-A0A833ZAQ4-F1
#
_entry.id   AF-A0A833ZAQ4-F1
#
_cell.length_a   1.000
_cell.length_b   1.000
_cell.length_c   1.000
_cell.angle_alpha   90.00
_cell.angle_beta   90.00
_cell.angle_gamma   90.00
#
_symmetry.space_group_name_H-M   'P 1'
#
loop_
_entity.id
_entity.type
_entity.pdbx_description
1 polymer ?
#
loop_
_entity_poly.entity_id
_entity_poly.type
_entity_poly.pdbx_seq_one_letter_code
_entity_poly.pdbx_strand_id
1 'polypeptide(L)'
;MADVAGPSRPGGAAFWTRDFSDEEQSVVYVPGISAEGNTRSRHKLMSPKANVKFKTSRVAADSVSMDSLKGAGDSINEQNFCKGGVKSASLKDLCLEDKRRIANLIKELARVSEEKEVTEERLKAEQESFEKKIRQLEEQNELIIKEREDILFESFVF
;
A
#
# COMPACT_ATOMS: atom_id res chain seq x y z
N MET A 1 1.17 28.80 57.51
CA MET A 1 1.79 29.91 56.77
C MET A 1 3.21 29.49 56.39
N ALA A 2 3.39 28.99 55.16
CA ALA A 2 4.63 29.02 54.38
C ALA A 2 4.39 28.31 53.04
N ASP A 3 4.28 29.11 51.97
CA ASP A 3 4.37 28.70 50.58
C ASP A 3 5.71 28.00 50.29
N VAL A 4 5.67 26.91 49.51
CA VAL A 4 6.83 26.44 48.74
C VAL A 4 6.39 26.26 47.29
N ALA A 5 7.04 27.05 46.44
CA ALA A 5 6.84 27.18 45.01
C ALA A 5 7.01 25.85 44.26
N GLY A 6 6.13 25.62 43.28
CA GLY A 6 6.27 24.53 42.31
C GLY A 6 7.45 24.76 41.36
N PRO A 7 8.01 23.69 40.77
CA PRO A 7 9.07 23.80 39.79
C PRO A 7 8.56 24.43 38.48
N SER A 8 9.07 25.63 38.18
CA SER A 8 8.96 26.29 36.88
C SER A 8 9.59 25.39 35.81
N ARG A 9 8.78 24.81 34.93
CA ARG A 9 9.32 24.06 33.77
C ARG A 9 9.80 25.04 32.69
N PRO A 10 10.99 24.82 32.09
CA PRO A 10 11.48 25.60 30.96
C PRO A 10 10.55 25.45 29.76
N GLY A 11 10.32 26.56 29.07
CA GLY A 11 9.59 26.59 27.81
C GLY A 11 10.31 25.81 26.70
N GLY A 12 9.50 25.26 25.79
CA GLY A 12 9.97 24.75 24.50
C GLY A 12 10.31 23.27 24.44
N ALA A 13 9.32 22.39 24.62
CA ALA A 13 9.39 21.02 24.12
C ALA A 13 8.02 20.58 23.61
N ALA A 14 7.95 20.13 22.36
CA ALA A 14 6.73 19.71 21.69
C ALA A 14 6.08 18.54 22.47
N PHE A 15 4.84 18.77 22.90
CA PHE A 15 4.01 17.85 23.67
C PHE A 15 3.27 16.90 22.72
N TRP A 16 3.99 16.02 22.03
CA TRP A 16 3.35 14.78 21.60
C TRP A 16 3.34 13.90 22.84
N THR A 17 2.22 13.93 23.55
CA THR A 17 1.95 13.06 24.69
C THR A 17 2.16 11.62 24.23
N ARG A 18 2.88 10.86 25.05
CA ARG A 18 2.98 9.42 24.90
C ARG A 18 1.59 8.87 25.19
N ASP A 19 0.83 8.56 24.14
CA ASP A 19 -0.48 7.97 24.29
C ASP A 19 -0.31 6.61 24.97
N PHE A 20 -0.79 6.50 26.21
CA PHE A 20 -1.00 5.21 26.86
C PHE A 20 -2.16 4.55 26.12
N SER A 21 -1.97 3.30 25.68
CA SER A 21 -2.98 2.51 24.99
C SER A 21 -4.26 2.43 25.83
N ASP A 22 -5.42 2.68 25.22
CA ASP A 22 -6.76 2.67 25.85
C ASP A 22 -7.08 1.33 26.54
N GLU A 23 -6.36 0.27 26.17
CA GLU A 23 -6.49 -1.10 26.71
C GLU A 23 -6.10 -1.25 28.21
N GLU A 24 -5.48 -0.24 28.83
CA GLU A 24 -5.09 -0.26 30.26
C GLU A 24 -5.95 0.65 31.15
N GLN A 25 -6.93 1.36 30.59
CA GLN A 25 -7.80 2.26 31.36
C GLN A 25 -9.06 1.53 31.85
N SER A 26 -9.36 1.67 33.15
CA SER A 26 -10.56 1.09 33.74
C SER A 26 -11.81 1.70 33.10
N VAL A 27 -12.74 0.86 32.66
CA VAL A 27 -13.98 1.31 32.02
C VAL A 27 -14.86 2.00 33.07
N VAL A 28 -14.80 3.33 33.12
CA VAL A 28 -15.69 4.17 33.94
C VAL A 28 -16.95 4.47 33.13
N TYR A 29 -18.12 4.14 33.69
CA TYR A 29 -19.41 4.40 33.03
C TYR A 29 -19.65 5.92 32.93
N VAL A 30 -19.61 6.44 31.71
CA VAL A 30 -19.97 7.83 31.41
C VAL A 30 -21.33 7.84 30.69
N PRO A 31 -22.36 8.52 31.22
CA PRO A 31 -23.65 8.64 30.53
C PRO A 31 -23.48 9.26 29.14
N GLY A 32 -23.90 8.53 28.08
CA GLY A 32 -23.82 8.97 26.69
C GLY A 32 -22.81 8.22 25.81
N ILE A 33 -21.94 7.38 26.40
CA ILE A 33 -21.11 6.43 25.65
C ILE A 33 -21.72 5.02 25.78
N SER A 34 -21.98 4.37 24.65
CA SER A 34 -22.36 2.95 24.63
C SER A 34 -21.10 2.14 24.36
N ALA A 35 -20.86 1.08 25.13
CA ALA A 35 -19.77 0.13 24.90
C ALA A 35 -19.99 -0.74 23.64
N GLU A 36 -21.11 -0.56 22.94
CA GLU A 36 -21.42 -1.25 21.69
C GLU A 36 -20.54 -0.70 20.55
N GLY A 37 -19.52 -1.47 20.16
CA GLY A 37 -18.61 -1.13 19.08
C GLY A 37 -19.33 -0.83 17.76
N ASN A 38 -18.97 0.29 17.12
CA ASN A 38 -19.51 0.73 15.83
C ASN A 38 -19.07 -0.21 14.67
N THR A 39 -19.79 -1.31 14.46
CA THR A 39 -19.61 -2.20 13.31
C THR A 39 -20.41 -1.72 12.09
N ARG A 40 -20.14 -0.51 11.59
CA ARG A 40 -20.71 -0.09 10.30
C ARG A 40 -20.07 -0.88 9.15
N SER A 41 -20.75 -1.93 8.67
CA SER A 41 -20.36 -2.63 7.45
C SER A 41 -20.46 -1.68 6.25
N ARG A 42 -19.33 -1.26 5.68
CA ARG A 42 -19.31 -0.54 4.41
C ARG A 42 -19.54 -1.54 3.29
N HIS A 43 -20.80 -1.76 2.92
CA HIS A 43 -21.13 -2.38 1.64
C HIS A 43 -22.41 -1.75 1.11
N LYS A 44 -22.31 -1.09 -0.06
CA LYS A 44 -23.15 -1.20 -1.27
C LYS A 44 -22.83 -0.01 -2.19
N LEU A 45 -21.87 -0.20 -3.10
CA LEU A 45 -21.81 0.58 -4.33
C LEU A 45 -22.88 0.03 -5.27
N MET A 46 -23.91 0.83 -5.57
CA MET A 46 -24.86 0.54 -6.64
C MET A 46 -24.30 1.09 -7.95
N SER A 47 -23.93 0.20 -8.87
CA SER A 47 -23.67 0.54 -10.26
C SER A 47 -24.98 0.46 -11.07
N PRO A 48 -25.34 1.50 -11.85
CA PRO A 48 -26.39 1.37 -12.85
C PRO A 48 -25.90 0.52 -14.02
N LYS A 49 -26.63 -0.58 -14.29
CA LYS A 49 -26.42 -1.46 -15.44
C LYS A 49 -26.80 -0.73 -16.74
N ALA A 50 -25.83 -0.42 -17.58
CA ALA A 50 -26.06 -0.17 -19.01
C ALA A 50 -25.80 -1.47 -19.78
N ASN A 51 -26.87 -2.00 -20.35
CA ASN A 51 -26.96 -3.19 -21.18
C ASN A 51 -26.37 -2.96 -22.57
N VAL A 52 -25.07 -3.18 -22.76
CA VAL A 52 -24.49 -3.31 -24.10
C VAL A 52 -24.29 -4.80 -24.41
N LYS A 53 -25.08 -5.29 -25.36
CA LYS A 53 -24.96 -6.63 -25.95
C LYS A 53 -23.59 -6.78 -26.61
N PHE A 54 -22.66 -7.49 -25.96
CA PHE A 54 -21.45 -7.97 -26.63
C PHE A 54 -21.71 -9.35 -27.22
N LYS A 55 -21.64 -9.39 -28.56
CA LYS A 55 -21.70 -10.60 -29.37
C LYS A 55 -20.35 -11.29 -29.26
N THR A 56 -20.37 -12.54 -28.80
CA THR A 56 -19.21 -13.41 -28.61
C THR A 56 -18.53 -13.71 -29.95
N SER A 57 -17.21 -13.49 -30.05
CA SER A 57 -16.36 -14.26 -30.96
C SER A 57 -15.08 -14.70 -30.24
N ARG A 58 -14.94 -16.02 -30.16
CA ARG A 58 -13.82 -16.79 -29.63
C ARG A 58 -12.77 -16.99 -30.73
N VAL A 59 -11.51 -16.59 -30.53
CA VAL A 59 -10.29 -17.14 -31.18
C VAL A 59 -9.10 -16.73 -30.27
N ALA A 60 -8.57 -17.66 -29.47
CA ALA A 60 -7.31 -18.41 -29.65
C ALA A 60 -6.03 -17.60 -29.38
N ALA A 61 -5.16 -18.21 -28.56
CA ALA A 61 -3.90 -17.68 -28.09
C ALA A 61 -2.87 -17.58 -29.22
N ASP A 62 -2.10 -16.49 -29.26
CA ASP A 62 -0.77 -16.47 -29.85
C ASP A 62 0.13 -15.53 -29.05
N SER A 63 1.26 -16.09 -28.63
CA SER A 63 2.36 -15.43 -27.92
C SER A 63 3.04 -14.41 -28.82
N VAL A 64 3.15 -13.15 -28.37
CA VAL A 64 3.87 -12.11 -29.13
C VAL A 64 5.29 -11.97 -28.59
N SER A 65 6.24 -12.35 -29.43
CA SER A 65 7.69 -12.17 -29.29
C SER A 65 8.04 -10.68 -29.32
N MET A 66 8.78 -10.20 -28.31
CA MET A 66 9.31 -8.83 -28.27
C MET A 66 10.58 -8.77 -29.10
N ASP A 67 10.52 -8.17 -30.28
CA ASP A 67 11.69 -7.93 -31.10
C ASP A 67 12.17 -6.48 -30.97
N SER A 68 13.49 -6.31 -30.82
CA SER A 68 14.17 -5.07 -30.45
C SER A 68 14.04 -3.99 -31.52
N LEU A 69 13.57 -2.79 -31.15
CA LEU A 69 13.60 -1.64 -32.04
C LEU A 69 14.87 -0.80 -31.85
N LYS A 70 15.81 -1.05 -32.75
CA LYS A 70 17.03 -0.28 -33.00
C LYS A 70 16.65 1.09 -33.57
N GLY A 71 17.19 2.16 -32.99
CA GLY A 71 16.98 3.53 -33.48
C GLY A 71 17.79 3.86 -34.74
N ALA A 72 17.23 4.74 -35.58
CA ALA A 72 17.92 5.76 -36.37
C ALA A 72 16.91 6.52 -37.24
N GLY A 73 17.06 7.85 -37.32
CA GLY A 73 16.83 8.57 -38.58
C GLY A 73 15.51 9.30 -38.74
N ASP A 74 15.65 10.62 -38.81
CA ASP A 74 14.72 11.66 -39.25
C ASP A 74 14.08 11.38 -40.63
N SER A 75 12.78 11.65 -40.80
CA SER A 75 12.18 11.87 -42.12
C SER A 75 10.97 12.81 -42.04
N ILE A 76 11.21 14.04 -42.48
CA ILE A 76 10.22 15.07 -42.78
C ILE A 76 9.33 14.63 -43.95
N ASN A 77 8.03 14.96 -43.80
CA ASN A 77 7.02 15.20 -44.83
C ASN A 77 6.20 14.03 -45.39
N GLU A 78 4.89 14.32 -45.46
CA GLU A 78 3.83 13.66 -46.21
C GLU A 78 3.52 12.19 -45.92
N GLN A 79 2.45 11.96 -45.15
CA GLN A 79 1.43 11.04 -45.62
C GLN A 79 0.08 11.14 -44.88
N ASN A 80 -0.98 11.13 -45.71
CA ASN A 80 -2.31 10.57 -45.47
C ASN A 80 -3.36 11.44 -44.76
N PHE A 81 -4.00 12.32 -45.54
CA PHE A 81 -5.44 12.55 -45.41
C PHE A 81 -6.16 11.21 -45.62
N CYS A 82 -6.45 10.47 -44.56
CA CYS A 82 -7.19 9.22 -44.77
C CYS A 82 -8.61 9.56 -45.28
N LYS A 83 -8.83 9.13 -46.51
CA LYS A 83 -10.09 9.14 -47.24
C LYS A 83 -11.08 8.21 -46.53
N GLY A 84 -12.34 8.64 -46.48
CA GLY A 84 -13.54 7.96 -45.97
C GLY A 84 -13.41 6.54 -45.41
N GLY A 85 -13.43 6.46 -44.08
CA GLY A 85 -13.64 5.26 -43.27
C GLY A 85 -13.66 5.73 -41.82
N VAL A 86 -14.54 5.19 -40.96
CA VAL A 86 -14.66 5.58 -39.54
C VAL A 86 -13.30 5.43 -38.83
N LYS A 87 -12.50 6.50 -38.79
CA LYS A 87 -11.22 6.51 -38.10
C LYS A 87 -11.50 6.69 -36.62
N SER A 88 -11.20 5.67 -35.84
CA SER A 88 -11.06 5.78 -34.39
C SER A 88 -10.10 6.92 -34.08
N ALA A 89 -10.48 7.81 -33.16
CA ALA A 89 -9.67 8.95 -32.74
C ALA A 89 -8.21 8.52 -32.50
N SER A 90 -7.27 9.12 -33.23
CA SER A 90 -5.85 8.79 -33.13
C SER A 90 -5.15 9.73 -32.16
N LEU A 91 -4.10 9.24 -31.49
CA LEU A 91 -3.22 10.08 -30.65
C LEU A 91 -2.58 11.23 -31.46
N LYS A 92 -2.47 11.07 -32.79
CA LYS A 92 -1.98 12.10 -33.71
C LYS A 92 -2.93 13.30 -33.81
N ASP A 93 -4.24 13.07 -33.67
CA ASP A 93 -5.30 14.07 -33.77
C ASP A 93 -5.44 14.93 -32.50
N LEU A 94 -4.71 14.57 -31.44
CA LEU A 94 -4.74 15.26 -30.17
C LEU A 94 -4.01 16.62 -30.26
N CYS A 95 -4.61 17.68 -29.70
CA CYS A 95 -4.04 19.02 -29.76
C CYS A 95 -2.73 19.12 -28.95
N LEU A 96 -1.92 20.14 -29.24
CA LEU A 96 -0.62 20.32 -28.57
C LEU A 96 -0.75 20.47 -27.06
N GLU A 97 -1.82 21.12 -26.61
CA GLU A 97 -2.09 21.33 -25.19
C GLU A 97 -2.41 20.01 -24.46
N ASP A 98 -3.26 19.17 -25.06
CA ASP A 98 -3.56 17.85 -24.51
C ASP A 98 -2.36 16.92 -24.51
N LYS A 99 -1.54 16.94 -25.57
CA LYS A 99 -0.27 16.20 -25.63
C LYS A 99 0.65 16.63 -24.48
N ARG A 100 0.73 17.93 -24.17
CA ARG A 100 1.50 18.47 -23.04
C ARG A 100 0.93 17.99 -21.71
N ARG A 101 -0.39 18.07 -21.51
CA ARG A 101 -1.06 17.60 -20.29
C ARG A 101 -0.79 16.12 -20.03
N ILE A 102 -0.93 15.27 -21.05
CA ILE A 102 -0.66 13.83 -20.94
C ILE A 102 0.81 13.58 -20.65
N ALA A 103 1.74 14.26 -21.33
CA ALA A 103 3.17 14.09 -21.09
C ALA A 103 3.54 14.44 -19.64
N ASN A 104 2.98 15.51 -19.09
CA ASN A 104 3.20 15.89 -17.69
C ASN A 104 2.58 14.85 -16.74
N LEU A 105 1.37 14.37 -17.02
CA LEU A 105 0.75 13.32 -16.21
C LEU A 105 1.60 12.05 -16.18
N ILE A 106 2.12 11.61 -17.32
CA ILE A 106 3.01 10.43 -17.40
C ILE A 106 4.26 10.64 -16.55
N LYS A 107 4.88 11.83 -16.63
CA LYS A 107 6.05 12.17 -15.80
C LYS A 107 5.74 12.11 -14.31
N GLU A 108 4.63 12.69 -13.90
CA GLU A 108 4.21 12.67 -12.50
C GLU A 108 3.88 11.26 -12.02
N LEU A 109 3.19 10.45 -12.84
CA LEU A 109 2.91 9.06 -12.50
C LEU A 109 4.19 8.24 -12.35
N ALA A 110 5.16 8.40 -13.26
CA ALA A 110 6.45 7.72 -13.16
C ALA A 110 7.21 8.10 -11.88
N ARG A 111 7.27 9.40 -11.58
CA ARG A 111 7.90 9.93 -10.35
C ARG A 111 7.22 9.41 -9.09
N VAL A 112 5.89 9.53 -9.01
CA VAL A 112 5.11 9.06 -7.84
C VAL A 112 5.19 7.53 -7.68
N SER A 113 5.28 6.77 -8.78
CA SER A 113 5.45 5.32 -8.69
C SER A 113 6.81 4.92 -8.14
N GLU A 114 7.89 5.61 -8.52
CA GLU A 114 9.23 5.36 -7.97
C GLU A 114 9.28 5.70 -6.47
N GLU A 115 8.74 6.86 -6.08
CA GLU A 115 8.64 7.25 -4.66
C GLU A 115 7.87 6.21 -3.83
N LYS A 116 6.77 5.68 -4.38
CA LYS A 116 5.99 4.60 -3.76
C LYS A 116 6.80 3.31 -3.63
N GLU A 117 7.45 2.87 -4.69
CA GLU A 117 8.26 1.64 -4.71
C GLU A 117 9.34 1.67 -3.62
N VAL A 118 10.08 2.77 -3.50
CA VAL A 118 11.11 2.94 -2.45
C VAL A 118 10.53 2.76 -1.05
N THR A 119 9.35 3.33 -0.77
CA THR A 119 8.72 3.19 0.56
C THR A 119 8.19 1.78 0.81
N GLU A 120 7.66 1.12 -0.23
CA GLU A 120 7.17 -0.26 -0.15
C GLU A 120 8.31 -1.25 0.06
N GLU A 121 9.45 -1.06 -0.62
CA GLU A 121 10.66 -1.87 -0.39
C GLU A 121 11.17 -1.72 1.05
N ARG A 122 11.21 -0.49 1.58
CA ARG A 122 11.62 -0.24 2.96
C ARG A 122 10.70 -0.95 3.95
N LEU A 123 9.39 -0.83 3.78
CA LEU A 123 8.41 -1.49 4.63
C LEU A 123 8.54 -3.02 4.56
N LYS A 124 8.73 -3.56 3.35
CA LYS A 124 8.91 -5.00 3.15
C LYS A 124 10.18 -5.52 3.84
N ALA A 125 11.29 -4.77 3.75
CA ALA A 125 12.53 -5.12 4.43
C ALA A 125 12.38 -5.10 5.96
N GLU A 126 11.66 -4.10 6.49
CA GLU A 126 11.33 -4.03 7.91
C GLU A 126 10.45 -5.22 8.35
N GLN A 127 9.41 -5.55 7.58
CA GLN A 127 8.56 -6.71 7.81
C GLN A 127 9.36 -8.02 7.81
N GLU A 128 10.22 -8.23 6.82
CA GLU A 128 11.07 -9.43 6.72
C GLU A 128 12.03 -9.52 7.93
N SER A 129 12.53 -8.38 8.41
CA SER A 129 13.39 -8.35 9.59
C SER A 129 12.66 -8.79 10.86
N PHE A 130 11.41 -8.36 11.04
CA PHE A 130 10.59 -8.78 12.18
C PHE A 130 10.20 -10.25 12.06
N GLU A 131 9.87 -10.72 10.87
CA GLU A 131 9.52 -12.12 10.66
C GLU A 131 10.72 -13.05 10.95
N LYS A 132 11.92 -12.68 10.53
CA LYS A 132 13.16 -13.39 10.91
C LYS A 132 13.36 -13.40 12.42
N LYS A 133 13.11 -12.28 13.08
CA LYS A 133 13.29 -12.19 14.53
C LYS A 133 12.29 -13.07 15.29
N ILE A 134 11.04 -13.12 14.83
CA ILE A 134 10.00 -14.00 15.40
C ILE A 134 10.45 -15.46 15.27
N ARG A 135 10.85 -15.91 14.08
CA ARG A 135 11.31 -17.29 13.86
C ARG A 135 12.49 -17.67 14.76
N GLN A 136 13.46 -16.78 14.93
CA GLN A 136 14.58 -17.01 15.85
C GLN A 136 14.12 -17.17 17.30
N LEU A 137 13.16 -16.35 17.74
CA LEU A 137 12.62 -16.45 19.10
C LEU A 137 11.80 -17.73 19.29
N GLU A 138 11.03 -18.14 18.29
CA GLU A 138 10.29 -19.40 18.28
C GLU A 138 11.25 -20.60 18.38
N GLU A 139 12.31 -20.63 17.58
CA GLU A 139 13.34 -21.68 17.63
C GLU A 139 14.04 -21.73 19.00
N GLN A 140 14.39 -20.57 19.57
CA GLN A 140 14.95 -20.53 20.91
C GLN A 140 13.98 -21.05 21.98
N ASN A 141 12.70 -20.71 21.87
CA ASN A 141 11.69 -21.21 22.80
C ASN A 141 11.49 -22.73 22.67
N GLU A 142 11.51 -23.27 21.46
CA GLU A 142 11.43 -24.72 21.23
C GLU A 142 12.61 -25.46 21.88
N LEU A 143 13.83 -24.94 21.74
CA LEU A 143 15.00 -25.52 22.41
C LEU A 143 14.85 -25.50 23.93
N ILE A 144 14.41 -24.37 24.50
CA ILE A 144 14.18 -24.24 25.95
C ILE A 144 13.12 -25.23 26.43
N ILE A 145 12.02 -25.38 25.69
CA ILE A 145 10.95 -26.33 26.04
C ILE A 145 11.51 -27.75 26.04
N LYS A 146 12.23 -28.12 24.98
CA LYS A 146 12.83 -29.46 24.85
C LYS A 146 13.82 -29.76 25.98
N GLU A 147 14.71 -28.83 26.29
CA GLU A 147 15.64 -28.98 27.42
C GLU A 147 14.90 -29.13 28.76
N ARG A 148 13.82 -28.37 28.97
CA ARG A 148 12.99 -28.50 30.17
C ARG A 148 12.30 -29.86 30.24
N GLU A 149 11.80 -30.35 29.12
CA GLU A 149 11.20 -31.68 29.01
C GLU A 149 12.23 -32.78 29.29
N ASP A 150 13.43 -32.67 28.74
CA ASP A 150 14.53 -33.61 28.97
C ASP A 150 14.93 -33.64 30.46
N ILE A 151 15.08 -32.47 31.09
CA ILE A 151 15.38 -32.38 32.53
C ILE A 151 14.25 -32.98 33.38
N LEU A 152 12.99 -32.68 33.03
CA LEU A 152 11.83 -33.24 33.72
C LEU A 152 11.77 -34.76 33.55
N PHE A 153 12.04 -35.26 32.35
CA PHE A 153 12.08 -36.69 32.06
C PHE A 153 13.19 -37.37 32.86
N GLU A 154 14.40 -36.81 32.89
CA GLU A 154 15.52 -37.36 33.65
C GLU A 154 15.25 -37.34 35.15
N SER A 155 14.61 -36.28 35.68
CA SER A 155 14.18 -36.19 37.08
C SER A 155 13.05 -37.17 37.45
N PHE A 156 12.28 -37.65 36.47
CA PHE A 156 11.24 -38.65 36.68
C PHE A 156 11.78 -40.08 36.63
N VAL A 157 12.91 -40.28 35.95
CA VAL A 157 13.55 -41.60 35.78
C VAL A 157 14.50 -41.94 36.93
N PHE A 158 15.02 -40.94 37.66
CA PHE A 158 15.85 -41.10 38.86
C PHE A 158 15.05 -40.93 40.16
#